data_AF-A0A9E5WRE2-F1
#
_entry.id   AF-A0A9E5WRE2-F1
#
_cell.length_a   1.000
_cell.length_b   1.000
_cell.length_c   1.000
_cell.angle_alpha   90.00
_cell.angle_beta   90.00
_cell.angle_gamma   90.00
#
_symmetry.space_group_name_H-M   'P 1'
#
loop_
_entity.id
_entity.type
_entity.pdbx_description
1 polymer ?
#
loop_
_entity_poly.entity_id
_entity_poly.type
_entity_poly.pdbx_seq_one_letter_code
_entity_poly.pdbx_strand_id
1 'polypeptide(L)'
;MAGDHDGDRFEYCNAMMTDPREIHAQVVEQFGPDSPAAKIKFQTGDFLTTLIRTARGRMIRLDYSLSCTRPYSRYYLLQGTNGCYDSRTGLFIKGISKERHPGYGTWDPVEKFLEKYRHPFWRKDAATALKTGGHGGMDYFCIRDFVAMVRHDQEPWVDCYDAAAWNALNECSERSIDRKGAAVEIPDFTKGKWKSPDWRRDRPSPAAVIPM
;
A
#
# COMPACT_ATOMS: atom_id res chain seq x y z
N MET A 1 -4.89 -6.26 -2.32
CA MET A 1 -4.23 -6.83 -3.50
C MET A 1 -2.85 -7.27 -3.06
N ALA A 2 -2.56 -8.56 -3.14
CA ALA A 2 -1.21 -9.05 -3.35
C ALA A 2 -1.22 -9.50 -4.83
N GLY A 3 -0.22 -9.08 -5.61
CA GLY A 3 -0.19 -9.18 -7.07
C GLY A 3 -1.03 -8.10 -7.75
N ASP A 4 -0.40 -7.07 -8.32
CA ASP A 4 -1.12 -6.14 -9.22
C ASP A 4 -1.41 -6.85 -10.56
N HIS A 5 -0.60 -7.87 -10.91
CA HIS A 5 -0.57 -8.50 -12.24
C HIS A 5 -1.37 -9.81 -12.38
N ASP A 6 -2.35 -10.07 -11.52
CA ASP A 6 -3.25 -11.24 -11.63
C ASP A 6 -4.64 -10.81 -12.14
N GLY A 7 -4.65 -10.16 -13.31
CA GLY A 7 -5.88 -9.69 -13.96
C GLY A 7 -6.24 -8.22 -13.72
N ASP A 8 -5.36 -7.42 -13.12
CA ASP A 8 -5.40 -5.96 -13.15
C ASP A 8 -3.98 -5.43 -13.45
N ARG A 9 -3.80 -4.11 -13.48
CA ARG A 9 -2.49 -3.46 -13.33
C ARG A 9 -2.66 -1.96 -13.09
N PHE A 10 -1.62 -1.28 -12.63
CA PHE A 10 -1.51 0.18 -12.74
C PHE A 10 -1.45 0.60 -14.22
N GLU A 11 -2.35 1.49 -14.62
CA GLU A 11 -2.46 1.99 -16.00
C GLU A 11 -1.77 3.33 -16.14
N TYR A 12 -2.20 4.33 -15.37
CA TYR A 12 -1.58 5.65 -15.33
C TYR A 12 -1.73 6.28 -13.94
N CYS A 13 -0.94 7.32 -13.66
CA CYS A 13 -1.08 8.14 -12.46
C CYS A 13 -1.05 9.64 -12.73
N ASN A 14 -1.60 10.39 -11.79
CA ASN A 14 -1.47 11.84 -11.66
C ASN A 14 -0.99 12.16 -10.24
N ALA A 15 -0.06 13.08 -10.10
CA ALA A 15 0.54 13.45 -8.83
C ALA A 15 0.66 14.97 -8.67
N MET A 16 0.51 15.41 -7.42
CA MET A 16 0.69 16.79 -6.99
C MET A 16 1.41 16.80 -5.64
N MET A 17 2.27 17.80 -5.45
CA MET A 17 3.12 17.93 -4.28
C MET A 17 3.08 19.37 -3.77
N THR A 18 3.17 19.55 -2.46
CA THR A 18 3.35 20.87 -1.84
C THR A 18 4.79 21.37 -2.02
N ASP A 19 5.05 22.60 -1.60
CA ASP A 19 6.44 23.07 -1.44
C ASP A 19 7.13 22.37 -0.24
N PRO A 20 8.47 22.30 -0.23
CA PRO A 20 9.26 21.84 0.91
C PRO A 20 9.45 22.97 1.93
N ARG A 21 8.55 23.08 2.91
CA ARG A 21 8.59 24.10 3.96
C ARG A 21 8.95 23.51 5.31
N GLU A 22 8.35 22.38 5.69
CA GLU A 22 8.52 21.78 7.01
C GLU A 22 9.90 21.19 7.21
N ILE A 23 10.44 20.47 6.21
CA ILE A 23 11.79 19.89 6.33
C ILE A 23 12.85 20.97 6.54
N HIS A 24 12.73 22.12 5.85
CA HIS A 24 13.65 23.23 6.02
C HIS A 24 13.48 23.89 7.40
N ALA A 25 12.24 24.11 7.84
CA ALA A 25 11.96 24.66 9.16
C ALA A 25 12.57 23.80 10.28
N GLN A 26 12.40 22.47 10.21
CA GLN A 26 12.97 21.51 11.17
C GLN A 26 14.50 21.55 11.19
N VAL A 27 15.14 21.64 10.01
CA VAL A 27 16.60 21.74 9.92
C VAL A 27 17.13 23.03 10.52
N VAL A 28 16.45 24.16 10.27
CA VAL A 28 16.82 25.46 10.86
C VAL A 28 16.64 25.44 12.38
N GLU A 29 15.54 24.87 12.88
CA GLU A 29 15.28 24.72 14.31
C GLU A 29 16.36 23.86 14.99
N GLN A 30 16.72 22.73 14.38
CA GLN A 30 17.65 21.76 14.97
C GLN A 30 19.12 22.17 14.87
N PHE A 31 19.53 22.76 13.76
CA PHE A 31 20.95 23.00 13.44
C PHE A 31 21.32 24.48 13.32
N GLY A 32 20.35 25.38 13.37
CA GLY A 32 20.52 26.82 13.19
C GLY A 32 20.53 27.25 11.72
N PRO A 33 20.20 28.54 11.44
CA PRO A 33 20.03 29.06 10.08
C PRO A 33 21.30 29.10 9.25
N ASP A 34 22.48 29.20 9.88
CA ASP A 34 23.76 29.29 9.18
C ASP A 34 24.41 27.93 8.88
N SER A 35 23.80 26.83 9.35
CA SER A 35 24.33 25.48 9.18
C SER A 35 24.39 25.05 7.70
N PRO A 36 25.31 24.15 7.32
CA PRO A 36 25.33 23.57 5.98
C PRO A 36 24.00 22.90 5.61
N ALA A 37 23.31 22.29 6.58
CA ALA A 37 22.02 21.64 6.37
C ALA A 37 20.92 22.66 6.02
N ALA A 38 20.88 23.81 6.68
CA ALA A 38 19.90 24.86 6.40
C ALA A 38 20.07 25.45 4.98
N LYS A 39 21.25 25.33 4.37
CA LYS A 39 21.53 25.81 3.01
C LYS A 39 21.10 24.81 1.92
N ILE A 40 20.62 23.62 2.28
CA ILE A 40 20.12 22.63 1.32
C ILE A 40 18.81 23.13 0.71
N LYS A 41 18.75 23.15 -0.63
CA LYS A 41 17.52 23.39 -1.37
C LYS A 41 16.77 22.07 -1.58
N PHE A 42 15.94 21.71 -0.60
CA PHE A 42 15.06 20.56 -0.71
C PHE A 42 14.14 20.68 -1.93
N GLN A 43 13.92 19.57 -2.63
CA GLN A 43 13.02 19.48 -3.78
C GLN A 43 11.73 18.73 -3.45
N THR A 44 11.83 17.70 -2.60
CA THR A 44 10.69 16.92 -2.14
C THR A 44 9.82 17.74 -1.21
N GLY A 45 8.60 18.07 -1.65
CA GLY A 45 7.61 18.76 -0.85
C GLY A 45 7.14 17.96 0.36
N ASP A 46 6.51 18.67 1.29
CA ASP A 46 6.10 18.08 2.58
C ASP A 46 5.00 17.01 2.45
N PHE A 47 4.10 17.19 1.48
CA PHE A 47 3.02 16.25 1.19
C PHE A 47 2.85 16.04 -0.31
N LEU A 48 2.78 14.78 -0.71
CA LEU A 48 2.57 14.31 -2.08
C LEU A 48 1.32 13.42 -2.12
N THR A 49 0.42 13.68 -3.07
CA THR A 49 -0.69 12.78 -3.38
C THR A 49 -0.56 12.28 -4.81
N THR A 50 -0.60 10.97 -4.98
CA THR A 50 -0.65 10.30 -6.29
C THR A 50 -1.98 9.56 -6.42
N LEU A 51 -2.75 9.90 -7.45
CA LEU A 51 -3.93 9.14 -7.88
C LEU A 51 -3.53 8.18 -8.98
N ILE A 52 -3.79 6.89 -8.78
CA ILE A 52 -3.43 5.81 -9.69
C ILE A 52 -4.71 5.19 -10.21
N ARG A 53 -4.83 5.10 -11.54
CA ARG A 53 -5.90 4.37 -12.22
C ARG A 53 -5.41 2.97 -12.53
N THR A 54 -6.23 1.95 -12.26
CA THR A 54 -5.96 0.59 -12.72
C THR A 54 -6.66 0.29 -14.04
N ALA A 55 -6.16 -0.69 -14.78
CA ALA A 55 -6.73 -1.11 -16.07
C ALA A 55 -8.20 -1.56 -15.96
N ARG A 56 -8.64 -2.00 -14.78
CA ARG A 56 -10.05 -2.35 -14.49
C ARG A 56 -10.88 -1.21 -13.92
N GLY A 57 -10.37 0.02 -13.95
CA GLY A 57 -11.11 1.21 -13.55
C GLY A 57 -11.13 1.51 -12.06
N ARG A 58 -10.31 0.83 -11.25
CA ARG A 58 -10.17 1.13 -9.82
C ARG A 58 -9.29 2.37 -9.65
N MET A 59 -9.46 3.04 -8.51
CA MET A 59 -8.62 4.18 -8.12
C MET A 59 -7.89 3.84 -6.82
N ILE A 60 -6.60 4.11 -6.81
CA ILE A 60 -5.77 4.05 -5.61
C ILE A 60 -5.25 5.47 -5.36
N ARG A 61 -5.50 5.98 -4.16
CA ARG A 61 -4.87 7.21 -3.68
C ARG A 61 -3.70 6.83 -2.78
N LEU A 62 -2.51 7.25 -3.17
CA LEU A 62 -1.29 7.10 -2.41
C LEU A 62 -0.84 8.47 -1.89
N ASP A 63 -0.83 8.62 -0.57
CA ASP A 63 -0.31 9.81 0.09
C ASP A 63 1.09 9.51 0.64
N TYR A 64 2.03 10.42 0.38
CA TYR A 64 3.39 10.35 0.87
C TYR A 64 3.75 11.62 1.62
N SER A 65 4.27 11.46 2.83
CA SER A 65 4.64 12.55 3.72
C SER A 65 5.63 12.05 4.76
N LEU A 66 6.82 12.66 4.79
CA LEU A 66 7.90 12.34 5.74
C LEU A 66 8.21 13.47 6.71
N SER A 67 8.11 14.72 6.27
CA SER A 67 8.47 15.89 7.05
C SER A 67 7.32 16.47 7.86
N CYS A 68 6.06 16.12 7.53
CA CYS A 68 4.93 16.76 8.18
C CYS A 68 4.89 16.55 9.68
N THR A 69 4.67 17.64 10.40
CA THR A 69 4.56 17.67 11.86
C THR A 69 3.23 17.08 12.29
N ARG A 70 3.11 15.75 12.24
CA ARG A 70 1.89 14.99 12.55
C ARG A 70 2.20 13.61 13.13
N PRO A 71 1.26 12.98 13.87
CA PRO A 71 1.42 11.60 14.30
C PRO A 71 1.55 10.63 13.12
N TYR A 72 2.30 9.55 13.32
CA TYR A 72 2.45 8.47 12.35
C TYR A 72 1.10 7.90 11.91
N SER A 73 0.89 7.77 10.61
CA SER A 73 -0.31 7.14 10.06
C SER A 73 -0.07 6.63 8.65
N ARG A 74 -0.45 5.36 8.42
CA ARG A 74 -0.52 4.70 7.10
C ARG A 74 -1.98 4.50 6.67
N TYR A 75 -2.86 5.46 6.97
CA TYR A 75 -4.32 5.30 6.88
C TYR A 75 -4.76 4.40 5.72
N TYR A 76 -5.63 3.42 6.01
CA TYR A 76 -6.11 2.49 5.01
C TYR A 76 -7.60 2.73 4.82
N LEU A 77 -7.99 3.00 3.57
CA LEU A 77 -9.38 3.08 3.15
C LEU A 77 -9.58 2.10 1.99
N LEU A 78 -10.51 1.17 2.14
CA LEU A 78 -10.91 0.25 1.09
C LEU A 78 -12.43 0.29 0.93
N GLN A 79 -12.89 0.70 -0.24
CA GLN A 79 -14.31 0.81 -0.57
C GLN A 79 -14.68 -0.19 -1.66
N GLY A 80 -15.77 -0.92 -1.44
CA GLY A 80 -16.44 -1.73 -2.45
C GLY A 80 -17.94 -1.43 -2.51
N THR A 81 -18.68 -2.19 -3.31
CA THR A 81 -20.14 -2.00 -3.47
C THR A 81 -20.94 -2.47 -2.27
N ASN A 82 -20.40 -3.38 -1.44
CA ASN A 82 -21.07 -3.98 -0.29
C ASN A 82 -20.40 -3.69 1.05
N GLY A 83 -19.39 -2.82 1.09
CA GLY A 83 -18.73 -2.50 2.33
C GLY A 83 -17.61 -1.49 2.18
N CYS A 84 -17.18 -0.99 3.33
CA CYS A 84 -16.09 -0.05 3.47
C CYS A 84 -15.26 -0.39 4.70
N TYR A 85 -13.95 -0.39 4.58
CA TYR A 85 -13.00 -0.44 5.68
C TYR A 85 -12.25 0.89 5.73
N ASP A 86 -12.28 1.55 6.88
CA ASP A 86 -11.43 2.70 7.17
C ASP A 86 -10.73 2.43 8.50
N SER A 87 -9.39 2.37 8.48
CA SER A 87 -8.57 2.06 9.65
C SER A 87 -8.76 3.04 10.82
N ARG A 88 -9.39 4.20 10.59
CA ARG A 88 -9.63 5.25 11.59
C ARG A 88 -11.00 5.14 12.24
N THR A 89 -11.97 4.54 11.56
CA THR A 89 -13.38 4.52 12.01
C THR A 89 -13.95 3.12 12.18
N GLY A 90 -13.54 2.15 11.36
CA GLY A 90 -13.96 0.76 11.49
C GLY A 90 -14.34 0.11 10.16
N LEU A 91 -15.23 -0.88 10.23
CA LEU A 91 -15.73 -1.63 9.09
C LEU A 91 -17.24 -1.46 8.97
N PHE A 92 -17.73 -1.29 7.74
CA PHE A 92 -19.13 -1.38 7.39
C PHE A 92 -19.32 -2.49 6.37
N ILE A 93 -20.25 -3.41 6.62
CA ILE A 93 -20.64 -4.46 5.66
C ILE A 93 -22.16 -4.43 5.50
N LYS A 94 -22.63 -4.21 4.27
CA LYS A 94 -24.05 -4.19 3.92
C LYS A 94 -24.72 -5.50 4.33
N GLY A 95 -25.86 -5.40 5.03
CA GLY A 95 -26.61 -6.55 5.53
C GLY A 95 -26.03 -7.26 6.77
N ILE A 96 -24.88 -6.80 7.30
CA ILE A 96 -24.32 -7.29 8.58
C ILE A 96 -24.25 -6.16 9.60
N SER A 97 -23.72 -5.00 9.18
CA SER A 97 -23.67 -3.80 10.01
C SER A 97 -25.05 -3.21 10.18
N LYS A 98 -25.29 -2.55 11.34
CA LYS A 98 -26.58 -1.91 11.60
C LYS A 98 -26.80 -0.76 10.63
N GLU A 99 -27.92 -0.80 9.92
CA GLU A 99 -28.38 0.28 9.06
C GLU A 99 -29.60 0.94 9.70
N ARG A 100 -29.60 2.27 9.81
CA ARG A 100 -30.80 3.01 10.23
C ARG A 100 -31.78 3.14 9.06
N HIS A 101 -31.23 3.43 7.87
CA HIS A 101 -31.89 3.48 6.57
C HIS A 101 -30.88 3.08 5.48
N PRO A 102 -31.31 2.70 4.26
CA PRO A 102 -30.40 2.38 3.17
C PRO A 102 -29.37 3.50 2.94
N GLY A 103 -28.07 3.16 2.99
CA GLY A 103 -26.98 4.11 2.84
C GLY A 103 -26.57 4.87 4.11
N TYR A 104 -27.30 4.71 5.21
CA TYR A 104 -27.01 5.30 6.53
C TYR A 104 -26.70 4.20 7.55
N GLY A 105 -25.56 3.54 7.33
CA GLY A 105 -24.99 2.52 8.21
C GLY A 105 -24.16 3.10 9.36
N THR A 106 -23.95 2.29 10.39
CA THR A 106 -22.97 2.60 11.45
C THR A 106 -21.66 1.85 11.20
N TRP A 107 -20.54 2.50 11.50
CA TRP A 107 -19.25 1.82 11.60
C TRP A 107 -19.27 0.84 12.76
N ASP A 108 -18.89 -0.40 12.47
CA ASP A 108 -18.62 -1.41 13.48
C ASP A 108 -17.11 -1.41 13.79
N PRO A 109 -16.70 -1.63 15.06
CA PRO A 109 -15.30 -1.83 15.40
C PRO A 109 -14.74 -3.06 14.67
N VAL A 110 -13.50 -2.98 14.20
CA VAL A 110 -12.86 -4.05 13.39
C VAL A 110 -12.78 -5.35 14.19
N GLU A 111 -12.60 -5.25 15.50
CA GLU A 111 -12.48 -6.34 16.46
C GLU A 111 -13.64 -7.32 16.38
N LYS A 112 -14.86 -6.81 16.14
CA LYS A 112 -16.09 -7.60 15.95
C LYS A 112 -15.95 -8.65 14.84
N PHE A 113 -15.09 -8.37 13.86
CA PHE A 113 -14.94 -9.16 12.64
C PHE A 113 -13.68 -10.05 12.65
N LEU A 114 -12.76 -9.82 13.60
CA LEU A 114 -11.49 -10.54 13.63
C LEU A 114 -11.68 -12.04 13.83
N GLU A 115 -12.60 -12.47 14.68
CA GLU A 115 -12.86 -13.90 14.87
C GLU A 115 -13.31 -14.61 13.58
N LYS A 116 -14.00 -13.92 12.67
CA LYS A 116 -14.47 -14.50 11.41
C LYS A 116 -13.45 -14.32 10.27
N TYR A 117 -12.84 -13.14 10.16
CA TYR A 117 -12.07 -12.76 8.98
C TYR A 117 -10.56 -12.60 9.23
N ARG A 118 -10.06 -12.82 10.46
CA ARG A 118 -8.61 -12.81 10.70
C ARG A 118 -7.93 -13.85 9.81
N HIS A 119 -6.89 -13.41 9.13
CA HIS A 119 -6.09 -14.26 8.25
C HIS A 119 -5.56 -15.49 9.00
N PRO A 120 -5.61 -16.71 8.42
CA PRO A 120 -5.20 -17.93 9.12
C PRO A 120 -3.78 -17.88 9.70
N PHE A 121 -2.82 -17.29 8.98
CA PHE A 121 -1.47 -17.07 9.51
C PHE A 121 -1.45 -16.29 10.83
N TRP A 122 -2.26 -15.24 10.94
CA TRP A 122 -2.40 -14.47 12.18
C TRP A 122 -3.21 -15.20 13.26
N ARG A 123 -3.99 -16.23 12.92
CA ARG A 123 -4.61 -17.09 13.94
C ARG A 123 -3.60 -18.08 14.52
N LYS A 124 -2.80 -18.68 13.64
CA LYS A 124 -1.85 -19.74 13.97
C LYS A 124 -0.60 -19.21 14.67
N ASP A 125 0.00 -18.15 14.12
CA ASP A 125 1.36 -17.72 14.50
C ASP A 125 1.42 -16.35 15.18
N ALA A 126 0.29 -15.72 15.52
CA ALA A 126 0.30 -14.35 16.10
C ALA A 126 1.20 -14.22 17.34
N ALA A 127 1.14 -15.18 18.26
CA ALA A 127 1.96 -15.13 19.49
C ALA A 127 3.46 -15.17 19.16
N THR A 128 3.86 -16.01 18.20
CA THR A 128 5.24 -16.10 17.71
C THR A 128 5.64 -14.80 17.02
N ALA A 129 4.81 -14.30 16.10
CA ALA A 129 5.07 -13.06 15.36
C ALA A 129 5.27 -11.86 16.30
N LEU A 130 4.41 -11.72 17.31
CA LEU A 130 4.51 -10.65 18.30
C LEU A 130 5.76 -10.78 19.17
N LYS A 131 6.14 -12.01 19.56
CA LYS A 131 7.36 -12.27 20.34
C LYS A 131 8.62 -12.00 19.53
N THR A 132 8.65 -12.37 18.25
CA THR A 132 9.79 -12.10 17.35
C THR A 132 9.97 -10.61 17.11
N GLY A 133 8.87 -9.84 17.08
CA GLY A 133 8.90 -8.39 16.88
C GLY A 133 8.96 -7.99 15.40
N GLY A 134 9.42 -6.75 15.15
CA GLY A 134 9.41 -6.12 13.82
C GLY A 134 8.04 -5.52 13.48
N HIS A 135 7.89 -4.21 13.68
CA HIS A 135 6.68 -3.41 13.37
C HIS A 135 5.35 -4.08 13.78
N GLY A 136 5.29 -4.70 14.97
CA GLY A 136 4.09 -5.38 15.47
C GLY A 136 3.94 -6.84 15.00
N GLY A 137 5.00 -7.46 14.47
CA GLY A 137 5.05 -8.85 14.05
C GLY A 137 4.82 -9.07 12.55
N MET A 138 4.55 -8.01 11.76
CA MET A 138 4.36 -8.15 10.32
C MET A 138 5.63 -8.65 9.61
N ASP A 139 6.80 -8.21 10.08
CA ASP A 139 8.09 -8.54 9.48
C ASP A 139 8.40 -10.04 9.62
N TYR A 140 7.96 -10.68 10.72
CA TYR A 140 8.05 -12.12 10.91
C TYR A 140 7.39 -12.88 9.75
N PHE A 141 6.17 -12.50 9.36
CA PHE A 141 5.46 -13.17 8.27
C PHE A 141 6.15 -12.96 6.92
N CYS A 142 6.62 -11.74 6.63
CA CYS A 142 7.33 -11.44 5.39
C CYS A 142 8.59 -12.30 5.24
N ILE A 143 9.42 -12.38 6.28
CA ILE A 143 10.68 -13.14 6.24
C ILE A 143 10.40 -14.64 6.25
N ARG A 144 9.46 -15.10 7.09
CA ARG A 144 9.04 -16.51 7.15
C ARG A 144 8.58 -17.01 5.78
N ASP A 145 7.69 -16.25 5.12
CA ASP A 145 7.15 -16.63 3.81
C ASP A 145 8.23 -16.59 2.74
N PHE A 146 9.09 -15.57 2.74
CA PHE A 146 10.23 -15.52 1.82
C PHE A 146 11.11 -16.77 1.92
N VAL A 147 11.51 -17.15 3.14
CA VAL A 147 12.33 -18.35 3.36
C VAL A 147 11.57 -19.62 2.94
N ALA A 148 10.28 -19.73 3.22
CA ALA A 148 9.47 -20.87 2.82
C ALA A 148 9.38 -20.99 1.28
N MET A 149 9.08 -19.89 0.59
CA MET A 149 8.99 -19.87 -0.87
C MET A 149 10.32 -20.24 -1.53
N VAL A 150 11.45 -19.79 -0.98
CA VAL A 150 12.80 -20.20 -1.45
C VAL A 150 13.05 -21.69 -1.21
N ARG A 151 12.73 -22.20 -0.02
CA ARG A 151 12.97 -23.61 0.33
C ARG A 151 12.11 -24.60 -0.46
N HIS A 152 10.94 -24.16 -0.92
CA HIS A 152 9.96 -24.99 -1.61
C HIS A 152 9.84 -24.66 -3.11
N ASP A 153 10.73 -23.81 -3.65
CA ASP A 153 10.74 -23.36 -5.05
C ASP A 153 9.38 -22.87 -5.55
N GLN A 154 8.77 -21.97 -4.78
CA GLN A 154 7.45 -21.38 -5.08
C GLN A 154 7.57 -20.02 -5.77
N GLU A 155 6.52 -19.60 -6.48
CA GLU A 155 6.39 -18.19 -6.88
C GLU A 155 6.34 -17.30 -5.63
N PRO A 156 6.92 -16.09 -5.63
CA PRO A 156 6.76 -15.17 -4.52
C PRO A 156 5.35 -14.56 -4.50
N TRP A 157 4.86 -14.19 -3.31
CA TRP A 157 3.61 -13.40 -3.17
C TRP A 157 3.66 -12.03 -3.87
N VAL A 158 4.86 -11.45 -3.97
CA VAL A 158 5.16 -10.20 -4.65
C VAL A 158 6.39 -10.49 -5.51
N ASP A 159 6.22 -10.51 -6.82
CA ASP A 159 7.31 -10.84 -7.75
C ASP A 159 8.08 -9.60 -8.23
N CYS A 160 9.01 -9.80 -9.15
CA CYS A 160 9.82 -8.71 -9.70
C CYS A 160 9.00 -7.73 -10.56
N TYR A 161 7.87 -8.16 -11.13
CA TYR A 161 7.00 -7.30 -11.92
C TYR A 161 6.13 -6.43 -11.02
N ASP A 162 5.59 -7.00 -9.94
CA ASP A 162 4.91 -6.25 -8.89
C ASP A 162 5.86 -5.20 -8.30
N ALA A 163 7.07 -5.59 -7.93
CA ALA A 163 8.09 -4.67 -7.44
C ALA A 163 8.43 -3.58 -8.47
N ALA A 164 8.61 -3.93 -9.76
CA ALA A 164 8.91 -2.96 -10.80
C ALA A 164 7.77 -1.95 -10.99
N ALA A 165 6.51 -2.40 -11.03
CA ALA A 165 5.35 -1.53 -11.13
C ALA A 165 5.21 -0.57 -9.95
N TRP A 166 5.45 -1.06 -8.72
CA TRP A 166 5.40 -0.22 -7.52
C TRP A 166 6.52 0.81 -7.51
N ASN A 167 7.73 0.43 -7.92
CA ASN A 167 8.86 1.36 -8.00
C ASN A 167 8.72 2.40 -9.13
N ALA A 168 8.07 2.04 -10.24
CA ALA A 168 7.83 2.96 -11.35
C ALA A 168 6.99 4.18 -10.95
N LEU A 169 6.21 4.08 -9.86
CA LEU A 169 5.44 5.22 -9.33
C LEU A 169 6.33 6.39 -8.90
N ASN A 170 7.57 6.16 -8.47
CA ASN A 170 8.49 7.24 -8.12
C ASN A 170 8.72 8.17 -9.33
N GLU A 171 9.24 7.61 -10.42
CA GLU A 171 9.49 8.33 -11.67
C GLU A 171 8.20 8.87 -12.30
N CYS A 172 7.12 8.08 -12.31
CA CYS A 172 5.87 8.49 -12.95
C CYS A 172 5.20 9.65 -12.19
N SER A 173 5.27 9.66 -10.85
CA SER A 173 4.76 10.76 -10.04
C SER A 173 5.59 12.03 -10.22
N GLU A 174 6.92 11.93 -10.25
CA GLU A 174 7.82 13.06 -10.54
C GLU A 174 7.51 13.69 -11.90
N ARG A 175 7.43 12.86 -12.95
CA ARG A 175 7.07 13.32 -14.30
C ARG A 175 5.68 13.97 -14.35
N SER A 176 4.73 13.50 -13.55
CA SER A 176 3.41 14.12 -13.44
C SER A 176 3.51 15.50 -12.78
N ILE A 177 4.27 15.63 -11.70
CA ILE A 177 4.47 16.90 -10.98
C ILE A 177 5.10 17.95 -11.90
N ASP A 178 6.17 17.58 -12.60
CA ASP A 178 6.86 18.45 -13.58
C ASP A 178 5.94 18.93 -14.70
N ARG A 179 4.93 18.13 -15.03
CA ARG A 179 3.92 18.43 -16.06
C ARG A 179 2.64 19.02 -15.47
N LYS A 180 2.73 19.65 -14.29
CA LYS A 180 1.60 20.32 -13.60
C LYS A 180 0.42 19.39 -13.34
N GLY A 181 0.70 18.15 -12.94
CA GLY A 181 -0.31 17.14 -12.59
C GLY A 181 -0.89 16.37 -13.78
N ALA A 182 -0.26 16.43 -14.96
CA ALA A 182 -0.70 15.68 -16.13
C ALA A 182 -0.60 14.16 -15.92
N ALA A 183 -1.47 13.40 -16.59
CA ALA A 183 -1.44 11.94 -16.49
C ALA A 183 -0.14 11.37 -17.10
N VAL A 184 0.43 10.37 -16.43
CA VAL A 184 1.61 9.64 -16.88
C VAL A 184 1.30 8.15 -16.90
N GLU A 185 1.47 7.53 -18.07
CA GLU A 185 1.32 6.09 -18.26
C GLU A 185 2.36 5.30 -17.47
N ILE A 186 1.92 4.25 -16.79
CA ILE A 186 2.77 3.34 -16.03
C ILE A 186 3.13 2.14 -16.94
N PRO A 187 4.44 1.80 -17.07
CA PRO A 187 4.87 0.72 -17.95
C PRO A 187 4.25 -0.63 -17.60
N ASP A 188 3.85 -1.39 -18.62
CA ASP A 188 3.47 -2.80 -18.47
C ASP A 188 4.74 -3.67 -18.47
N PHE A 189 5.28 -3.92 -17.28
CA PHE A 189 6.48 -4.75 -17.12
C PHE A 189 6.24 -6.22 -17.50
N THR A 190 4.98 -6.68 -17.50
CA THR A 190 4.61 -8.05 -17.85
C THR A 190 4.41 -8.24 -19.35
N LYS A 191 4.41 -7.16 -20.14
CA LYS A 191 4.14 -7.17 -21.59
C LYS A 191 2.81 -7.86 -21.94
N GLY A 192 1.75 -7.54 -21.20
CA GLY A 192 0.41 -8.04 -21.41
C GLY A 192 0.09 -9.38 -20.75
N LYS A 193 1.06 -10.05 -20.13
CA LYS A 193 0.82 -11.34 -19.44
C LYS A 193 -0.15 -11.20 -18.26
N TRP A 194 -0.17 -10.03 -17.60
CA TRP A 194 -1.08 -9.72 -16.49
C TRP A 194 -2.56 -10.00 -16.78
N LYS A 195 -2.96 -10.01 -18.06
CA LYS A 195 -4.35 -10.27 -18.47
C LYS A 195 -4.81 -11.70 -18.18
N SER A 196 -3.88 -12.65 -18.12
CA SER A 196 -4.18 -14.04 -17.81
C SER A 196 -3.82 -14.31 -16.35
N PRO A 197 -4.75 -14.61 -15.44
CA PRO A 197 -4.43 -14.80 -14.02
C PRO A 197 -3.51 -16.00 -13.75
N ASP A 198 -3.35 -16.91 -14.72
CA ASP A 198 -2.51 -18.10 -14.60
C ASP A 198 -1.19 -17.97 -15.38
N TRP A 199 -0.77 -16.77 -15.76
CA TRP A 199 0.42 -16.60 -16.59
C TRP A 199 1.73 -17.04 -15.91
N ARG A 200 1.70 -17.27 -14.59
CA ARG A 200 2.79 -17.72 -13.72
C ARG A 200 2.80 -19.25 -13.47
N ARG A 201 2.21 -20.04 -14.38
CA ARG A 201 1.91 -21.49 -14.27
C ARG A 201 3.05 -22.44 -13.91
N ASP A 202 4.31 -22.02 -14.03
CA ASP A 202 5.44 -22.93 -13.95
C ASP A 202 5.88 -23.25 -12.50
N ARG A 203 5.34 -22.54 -11.49
CA ARG A 203 5.59 -22.85 -10.07
C ARG A 203 4.31 -22.83 -9.25
N PRO A 204 4.21 -23.67 -8.21
CA PRO A 204 3.04 -23.70 -7.34
C PRO A 204 2.90 -22.37 -6.58
N SER A 205 1.66 -21.88 -6.48
CA SER A 205 1.34 -20.71 -5.66
C SER A 205 1.79 -20.93 -4.21
N PRO A 206 2.27 -19.89 -3.50
CA PRO A 206 2.56 -19.95 -2.06
C PRO A 206 1.46 -20.59 -1.22
N ALA A 207 0.20 -20.35 -1.57
CA ALA A 207 -0.98 -20.89 -0.88
C ALA A 207 -1.07 -22.42 -0.92
N ALA A 208 -0.40 -23.09 -1.85
CA ALA A 208 -0.48 -24.54 -2.03
C ALA A 208 0.41 -25.33 -1.04
N VAL A 209 1.43 -24.71 -0.45
CA VAL A 209 2.45 -25.43 0.36
C VAL A 209 2.64 -24.81 1.74
N ILE A 210 2.43 -23.50 1.92
CA ILE A 210 2.44 -22.87 3.25
C ILE A 210 1.05 -23.12 3.86
N PRO A 211 0.86 -24.14 4.74
CA PRO A 211 -0.47 -24.50 5.20
C PRO A 211 -0.98 -23.39 6.11
N MET A 212 -2.12 -22.82 5.72
CA MET A 212 -2.91 -21.88 6.53
C MET A 212 -3.27 -22.46 7.89
#